data_AF-A0A1I7UBE1-F1
#
_entry.id   AF-A0A1I7UBE1-F1
#
_cell.length_a   1.000
_cell.length_b   1.000
_cell.length_c   1.000
_cell.angle_alpha   90.00
_cell.angle_beta   90.00
_cell.angle_gamma   90.00
#
_symmetry.space_group_name_H-M   'P 1'
#
loop_
_entity.id
_entity.type
_entity.pdbx_description
1 polymer ?
#
loop_
_entity_poly.entity_id
_entity_poly.type
_entity_poly.pdbx_seq_one_letter_code
_entity_poly.pdbx_strand_id
1 'polypeptide(L)'
;MLPHSLFFSILFSFSIAHQIIHLNELKGNGFKNVIDVAPPFAVYFSGASDSEEDLKEIHLVTRDKKKSFYELKNEKPEEFSSRLSPFHVSSTAEITTSLEEFTELKGFAYIVSFDEIAEKCFRVYDVDRFEVVKTHKDVNCTLVFLNSNFHLRYPPSTKISNWHQNELAVANLYRGVPSQEKTPVFSNPLEINGKSVLFIPETFSLRFEAFYIRTSNHVYLEVQPGHKSLHKHTTSGYTTTGFYMRKIGDPHERIEMICVRDTRFNGTVGAVVSGHMPSNKGSIGLITDDEAVFITPKKEKKVWTTELADHLTISAKDTEEGEFFVQWFIVQDLQIAGTQKPMKGAGKGASGLNVIVQVLTIIFFSYFN
;
A
#
# COMPACT_ATOMS: atom_id res chain seq x y z
N MET A 1 12.80 -63.83 8.95
CA MET A 1 13.61 -62.61 9.09
C MET A 1 13.07 -61.58 8.10
N LEU A 2 12.52 -60.50 8.64
CA LEU A 2 12.11 -59.26 7.96
C LEU A 2 13.34 -58.49 7.46
N PRO A 3 13.19 -57.61 6.46
CA PRO A 3 12.81 -56.24 6.79
C PRO A 3 11.65 -55.69 5.94
N HIS A 4 10.70 -55.03 6.61
CA HIS A 4 9.78 -54.07 6.01
C HIS A 4 10.53 -52.76 5.77
N SER A 5 10.60 -52.31 4.53
CA SER A 5 10.97 -50.93 4.21
C SER A 5 9.76 -50.03 4.47
N LEU A 6 9.80 -49.24 5.55
CA LEU A 6 8.89 -48.12 5.75
C LEU A 6 9.23 -47.01 4.74
N PHE A 7 8.31 -46.73 3.82
CA PHE A 7 8.34 -45.53 2.99
C PHE A 7 7.67 -44.40 3.78
N PHE A 8 8.47 -43.55 4.44
CA PHE A 8 7.99 -42.33 5.08
C PHE A 8 7.82 -41.26 3.98
N SER A 9 6.61 -41.15 3.42
CA SER A 9 6.27 -40.05 2.52
C SER A 9 5.91 -38.84 3.38
N ILE A 10 6.87 -37.94 3.59
CA ILE A 10 6.64 -36.66 4.25
C ILE A 10 5.88 -35.77 3.25
N LEU A 11 4.55 -35.82 3.29
CA LEU A 11 3.70 -34.81 2.67
C LEU A 11 3.86 -33.51 3.47
N PHE A 12 4.81 -32.67 3.06
CA PHE A 12 4.80 -31.27 3.45
C PHE A 12 3.57 -30.63 2.83
N SER A 13 2.46 -30.60 3.57
CA SER A 13 1.37 -29.68 3.28
C SER A 13 1.91 -28.28 3.59
N PHE A 14 2.30 -27.55 2.55
CA PHE A 14 2.54 -26.12 2.70
C PHE A 14 1.22 -25.50 3.10
N SER A 15 1.05 -25.21 4.39
CA SER A 15 -0.07 -24.40 4.86
C SER A 15 0.04 -23.04 4.20
N ILE A 16 -0.80 -22.78 3.20
CA ILE A 16 -0.91 -21.46 2.59
C ILE A 16 -1.62 -20.58 3.63
N ALA A 17 -0.85 -19.68 4.26
CA ALA A 17 -1.38 -18.82 5.31
C ALA A 17 -2.45 -17.84 4.79
N HIS A 18 -2.40 -17.49 3.50
CA HIS A 18 -3.29 -16.52 2.88
C HIS A 18 -3.62 -16.91 1.44
N GLN A 19 -4.90 -16.86 1.07
CA GLN A 19 -5.37 -17.20 -0.28
C GLN A 19 -6.48 -16.23 -0.72
N ILE A 20 -6.51 -15.90 -2.00
CA ILE A 20 -7.64 -15.23 -2.65
C ILE A 20 -8.34 -16.25 -3.56
N ILE A 21 -9.67 -16.28 -3.54
CA ILE A 21 -10.49 -17.05 -4.48
C ILE A 21 -11.42 -16.07 -5.19
N HIS A 22 -11.26 -15.90 -6.49
CA HIS A 22 -12.11 -15.02 -7.28
C HIS A 22 -13.44 -15.69 -7.62
N LEU A 23 -14.54 -14.94 -7.56
CA LEU A 23 -15.87 -15.49 -7.87
C LEU A 23 -16.01 -15.91 -9.33
N ASN A 24 -15.36 -15.19 -10.26
CA ASN A 24 -15.36 -15.51 -11.68
C ASN A 24 -14.56 -16.77 -12.06
N GLU A 25 -13.81 -17.36 -11.12
CA GLU A 25 -13.04 -18.59 -11.31
C GLU A 25 -13.76 -19.84 -10.76
N LEU A 26 -14.89 -19.65 -10.08
CA LEU A 26 -15.65 -20.76 -9.50
C LEU A 26 -16.31 -21.62 -10.59
N LYS A 27 -16.97 -22.70 -10.18
CA LYS A 27 -17.89 -23.46 -11.04
C LYS A 27 -19.30 -23.32 -10.49
N GLY A 28 -20.25 -23.06 -11.38
CA GLY A 28 -21.66 -22.86 -11.04
C GLY A 28 -22.49 -24.14 -11.00
N ASN A 29 -23.80 -24.01 -11.16
CA ASN A 29 -24.75 -25.13 -11.24
C ASN A 29 -24.69 -26.12 -10.07
N GLY A 30 -24.52 -25.60 -8.86
CA GLY A 30 -24.43 -26.40 -7.64
C GLY A 30 -23.11 -27.15 -7.48
N PHE A 31 -22.10 -26.87 -8.32
CA PHE A 31 -20.77 -27.44 -8.14
C PHE A 31 -20.18 -27.02 -6.79
N LYS A 32 -19.49 -27.96 -6.15
CA LYS A 32 -18.83 -27.77 -4.85
C LYS A 32 -17.39 -27.33 -5.05
N ASN A 33 -17.15 -26.02 -4.97
CA ASN A 33 -15.83 -25.45 -5.06
C ASN A 33 -15.12 -25.56 -3.71
N VAL A 34 -14.36 -26.63 -3.50
CA VAL A 34 -13.69 -26.92 -2.23
C VAL A 34 -12.61 -25.86 -1.94
N ILE A 35 -12.59 -25.35 -0.70
CA ILE A 35 -11.50 -24.50 -0.21
C ILE A 35 -10.39 -25.42 0.31
N ASP A 36 -9.28 -25.50 -0.42
CA ASP A 36 -8.14 -26.37 -0.10
C ASP A 36 -7.19 -25.73 0.93
N VAL A 37 -7.72 -25.44 2.12
CA VAL A 37 -6.99 -24.90 3.27
C VAL A 37 -7.32 -25.74 4.50
N ALA A 38 -6.29 -26.13 5.25
CA ALA A 38 -6.49 -26.89 6.49
C ALA A 38 -7.18 -26.00 7.55
N PRO A 39 -8.29 -26.45 8.16
CA PRO A 39 -8.90 -25.73 9.28
C PRO A 39 -8.01 -25.79 10.54
N PRO A 40 -8.08 -24.78 11.43
CA PRO A 40 -8.99 -23.64 11.37
C PRO A 40 -8.47 -22.48 10.48
N PHE A 41 -9.41 -21.77 9.84
CA PHE A 41 -9.14 -20.55 9.08
C PHE A 41 -10.32 -19.57 9.18
N ALA A 42 -10.14 -18.35 8.65
CA ALA A 42 -11.21 -17.36 8.51
C ALA A 42 -11.40 -16.97 7.05
N VAL A 43 -12.64 -16.64 6.70
CA VAL A 43 -13.02 -16.10 5.40
C VAL A 43 -13.52 -14.67 5.59
N TYR A 44 -12.97 -13.76 4.78
CA TYR A 44 -13.47 -12.41 4.55
C TYR A 44 -13.95 -12.34 3.10
N PHE A 45 -14.93 -11.48 2.81
CA PHE A 45 -15.45 -11.34 1.46
C PHE A 45 -15.54 -9.87 1.03
N SER A 46 -15.00 -9.57 -0.15
CA SER A 46 -15.14 -8.27 -0.82
C SER A 46 -15.87 -8.48 -2.13
N GLY A 47 -16.99 -7.77 -2.31
CA GLY A 47 -17.86 -7.88 -3.48
C GLY A 47 -18.63 -6.58 -3.71
N ALA A 48 -17.96 -5.43 -3.57
CA ALA A 48 -18.55 -4.10 -3.65
C ALA A 48 -19.22 -3.85 -5.01
N SER A 49 -18.67 -4.42 -6.08
CA SER A 49 -19.21 -4.34 -7.44
C SER A 49 -20.37 -5.29 -7.73
N ASP A 50 -20.45 -6.44 -7.05
CA ASP A 50 -21.40 -7.48 -7.42
C ASP A 50 -22.81 -7.19 -6.91
N SER A 51 -23.81 -7.66 -7.66
CA SER A 51 -25.22 -7.43 -7.34
C SER A 51 -25.62 -8.16 -6.05
N GLU A 52 -26.53 -7.57 -5.27
CA GLU A 52 -27.02 -8.23 -4.06
C GLU A 52 -27.76 -9.54 -4.35
N GLU A 53 -28.42 -9.62 -5.51
CA GLU A 53 -29.16 -10.80 -5.95
C GLU A 53 -28.21 -11.97 -6.20
N ASP A 54 -27.14 -11.76 -6.96
CA ASP A 54 -26.13 -12.80 -7.23
C ASP A 54 -25.43 -13.24 -5.93
N LEU A 55 -25.07 -12.28 -5.07
CA LEU A 55 -24.37 -12.57 -3.81
C LEU A 55 -25.22 -13.36 -2.80
N LYS A 56 -26.55 -13.34 -2.92
CA LYS A 56 -27.46 -14.17 -2.11
C LYS A 56 -27.49 -15.62 -2.58
N GLU A 57 -27.20 -15.87 -3.85
CA GLU A 57 -27.16 -17.22 -4.42
C GLU A 57 -25.82 -17.94 -4.20
N ILE A 58 -24.76 -17.19 -3.87
CA ILE A 58 -23.42 -17.73 -3.59
C ILE A 58 -23.27 -17.96 -2.09
N HIS A 59 -22.90 -19.19 -1.71
CA HIS A 59 -22.85 -19.61 -0.32
C HIS A 59 -21.52 -20.24 0.06
N LEU A 60 -21.01 -19.84 1.22
CA LEU A 60 -19.98 -20.56 1.95
C LEU A 60 -20.66 -21.63 2.80
N VAL A 61 -20.31 -22.90 2.56
CA VAL A 61 -20.86 -24.06 3.25
C VAL A 61 -19.76 -24.74 4.04
N THR A 62 -20.00 -24.92 5.33
CA THR A 62 -19.18 -25.72 6.26
C THR A 62 -20.03 -26.88 6.78
N ARG A 63 -19.46 -27.75 7.62
CA ARG A 63 -20.23 -28.84 8.24
C ARG A 63 -21.44 -28.34 9.03
N ASP A 64 -21.29 -27.23 9.74
CA ASP A 64 -22.25 -26.78 10.75
C ASP A 64 -22.99 -25.50 10.35
N LYS A 65 -22.50 -24.78 9.33
CA LYS A 65 -23.00 -23.46 8.94
C LYS A 65 -23.04 -23.29 7.43
N LYS A 66 -24.06 -22.59 6.94
CA LYS A 66 -24.17 -22.08 5.58
C LYS A 66 -24.40 -20.58 5.67
N LYS A 67 -23.64 -19.80 4.91
CA LYS A 67 -23.75 -18.33 4.89
C LYS A 67 -23.61 -17.81 3.48
N SER A 68 -24.49 -16.91 3.07
CA SER A 68 -24.41 -16.26 1.76
C SER A 68 -23.27 -15.24 1.72
N PHE A 69 -22.77 -14.96 0.54
CA PHE A 69 -21.71 -13.96 0.34
C PHE A 69 -22.25 -12.54 0.57
N TYR A 70 -23.55 -12.32 0.34
CA TYR A 70 -24.24 -11.11 0.75
C TYR A 70 -24.18 -10.89 2.28
N GLU A 71 -24.43 -11.93 3.07
CA GLU A 71 -24.33 -11.84 4.53
C GLU A 71 -22.88 -11.62 4.98
N LEU A 72 -21.90 -12.30 4.37
CA LEU A 72 -20.48 -12.10 4.69
C LEU A 72 -20.00 -10.67 4.41
N LYS A 73 -20.41 -10.08 3.27
CA LYS A 73 -20.10 -8.69 2.89
C LYS A 73 -20.62 -7.68 3.91
N ASN A 74 -21.80 -7.94 4.48
CA ASN A 74 -22.50 -7.03 5.37
C ASN A 74 -22.26 -7.33 6.86
N GLU A 75 -21.54 -8.41 7.20
CA GLU A 75 -21.19 -8.74 8.58
C GLU A 75 -20.02 -7.86 9.04
N LYS A 76 -20.38 -6.72 9.62
CA LYS A 76 -19.43 -5.72 10.10
C LYS A 76 -19.56 -5.56 11.61
N PRO A 77 -18.45 -5.31 12.33
CA PRO A 77 -18.49 -5.06 13.77
C PRO A 77 -19.19 -3.73 14.09
N GLU A 78 -19.23 -2.81 13.14
CA GLU A 78 -19.84 -1.48 13.26
C GLU A 78 -20.62 -1.16 11.96
N GLU A 79 -21.85 -0.67 12.08
CA GLU A 79 -22.81 -0.49 10.97
C GLU A 79 -22.28 0.40 9.83
N PHE A 80 -21.46 1.40 10.16
CA PHE A 80 -20.94 2.38 9.20
C PHE A 80 -19.45 2.20 8.87
N SER A 81 -18.83 1.10 9.31
CA SER A 81 -17.43 0.84 9.02
C SER A 81 -17.26 0.13 7.67
N SER A 82 -16.07 0.20 7.11
CA SER A 82 -15.62 -0.69 6.03
C SER A 82 -14.87 -1.93 6.55
N ARG A 83 -14.65 -2.04 7.87
CA ARG A 83 -14.02 -3.19 8.52
C ARG A 83 -14.91 -4.42 8.43
N LEU A 84 -14.34 -5.51 7.92
CA LEU A 84 -15.00 -6.80 7.79
C LEU A 84 -14.82 -7.65 9.05
N SER A 85 -15.82 -8.47 9.37
CA SER A 85 -15.71 -9.50 10.41
C SER A 85 -15.22 -10.82 9.81
N PRO A 86 -14.35 -11.56 10.50
CA PRO A 86 -13.96 -12.90 10.06
C PRO A 86 -15.13 -13.88 10.22
N PHE A 87 -15.42 -14.64 9.16
CA PHE A 87 -16.21 -15.86 9.30
C PHE A 87 -15.29 -17.04 9.63
N HIS A 88 -15.31 -17.47 10.89
CA HIS A 88 -14.47 -18.56 11.37
C HIS A 88 -14.95 -19.94 10.89
N VAL A 89 -14.02 -20.69 10.32
CA VAL A 89 -14.20 -22.04 9.79
C VAL A 89 -13.33 -23.02 10.58
N SER A 90 -13.98 -23.98 11.24
CA SER A 90 -13.33 -25.03 12.05
C SER A 90 -13.33 -26.42 11.39
N SER A 91 -13.89 -26.52 10.18
CA SER A 91 -13.99 -27.77 9.39
C SER A 91 -13.57 -27.51 7.94
N THR A 92 -13.66 -28.53 7.07
CA THR A 92 -13.63 -28.29 5.63
C THR A 92 -14.75 -27.34 5.21
N ALA A 93 -14.51 -26.54 4.17
CA ALA A 93 -15.50 -25.65 3.59
C ALA A 93 -15.50 -25.71 2.06
N GLU A 94 -16.64 -25.37 1.47
CA GLU A 94 -16.85 -25.29 0.04
C GLU A 94 -17.68 -24.04 -0.30
N ILE A 95 -17.52 -23.52 -1.51
CA ILE A 95 -18.35 -22.47 -2.07
C ILE A 95 -19.28 -23.12 -3.10
N THR A 96 -20.58 -22.91 -2.93
CA THR A 96 -21.63 -23.41 -3.83
C THR A 96 -22.48 -22.26 -4.33
N THR A 97 -22.89 -22.30 -5.59
CA THR A 97 -23.81 -21.32 -6.18
C THR A 97 -24.80 -22.01 -7.12
N SER A 98 -26.01 -21.47 -7.22
CA SER A 98 -27.04 -21.86 -8.19
C SER A 98 -26.85 -21.18 -9.55
N LEU A 99 -26.02 -20.14 -9.63
CA LEU A 99 -25.78 -19.36 -10.85
C LEU A 99 -25.12 -20.22 -11.94
N GLU A 100 -25.57 -20.02 -13.18
CA GLU A 100 -25.01 -20.66 -14.39
C GLU A 100 -23.74 -19.93 -14.86
N GLU A 101 -23.77 -18.60 -14.90
CA GLU A 101 -22.67 -17.74 -15.32
C GLU A 101 -22.25 -16.78 -14.19
N PHE A 102 -20.95 -16.62 -14.02
CA PHE A 102 -20.36 -15.76 -12.98
C PHE A 102 -19.06 -15.08 -13.48
N THR A 103 -18.79 -15.11 -14.79
CA THR A 103 -17.60 -14.49 -15.40
C THR A 103 -17.54 -12.97 -15.21
N GLU A 104 -18.70 -12.34 -15.00
CA GLU A 104 -18.81 -10.92 -14.76
C GLU A 104 -18.62 -10.51 -13.29
N LEU A 105 -18.69 -11.46 -12.34
CA LEU A 105 -18.48 -11.18 -10.93
C LEU A 105 -17.03 -10.72 -10.69
N LYS A 106 -16.87 -9.66 -9.91
CA LYS A 106 -15.57 -9.04 -9.60
C LYS A 106 -15.14 -9.25 -8.15
N GLY A 107 -16.05 -9.73 -7.30
CA GLY A 107 -15.76 -10.04 -5.91
C GLY A 107 -14.86 -11.27 -5.75
N PHE A 108 -14.29 -11.37 -4.56
CA PHE A 108 -13.39 -12.44 -4.19
C PHE A 108 -13.42 -12.69 -2.68
N ALA A 109 -13.20 -13.94 -2.31
CA ALA A 109 -13.02 -14.35 -0.92
C ALA A 109 -11.54 -14.29 -0.55
N TYR A 110 -11.25 -13.68 0.59
CA TYR A 110 -9.93 -13.68 1.21
C TYR A 110 -9.92 -14.68 2.37
N ILE A 111 -9.08 -15.71 2.26
CA ILE A 111 -8.91 -16.77 3.25
C ILE A 111 -7.60 -16.53 3.97
N VAL A 112 -7.62 -16.68 5.29
CA VAL A 112 -6.45 -16.53 6.14
C VAL A 112 -6.43 -17.57 7.26
N SER A 113 -5.26 -18.12 7.55
CA SER A 113 -5.08 -19.09 8.63
C SER A 113 -5.42 -18.48 10.00
N PHE A 114 -5.79 -19.35 10.95
CA PHE A 114 -6.16 -18.88 12.28
C PHE A 114 -5.00 -18.22 13.06
N ASP A 115 -3.76 -18.64 12.81
CA ASP A 115 -2.58 -18.10 13.51
C ASP A 115 -2.36 -16.61 13.19
N GLU A 116 -2.65 -16.20 11.95
CA GLU A 116 -2.49 -14.81 11.49
C GLU A 116 -3.59 -13.91 12.09
N ILE A 117 -4.83 -14.38 12.15
CA ILE A 117 -5.92 -13.59 12.78
C ILE A 117 -5.79 -13.54 14.30
N ALA A 118 -5.01 -14.43 14.92
CA ALA A 118 -4.69 -14.37 16.34
C ALA A 118 -3.68 -13.25 16.68
N GLU A 119 -3.05 -12.62 15.69
CA GLU A 119 -2.26 -11.42 15.90
C GLU A 119 -3.11 -10.33 16.56
N LYS A 120 -2.53 -9.63 17.55
CA LYS A 120 -3.24 -8.62 18.37
C LYS A 120 -3.95 -7.53 17.56
N CYS A 121 -3.50 -7.27 16.34
CA CYS A 121 -4.05 -6.21 15.49
C CYS A 121 -4.03 -6.61 14.01
N PHE A 122 -4.69 -7.71 13.68
CA PHE A 122 -5.04 -8.04 12.30
C PHE A 122 -6.41 -7.47 11.95
N ARG A 123 -6.50 -6.63 10.93
CA ARG A 123 -7.78 -5.99 10.51
C ARG A 123 -7.91 -6.04 8.99
N VAL A 124 -9.10 -6.43 8.53
CA VAL A 124 -9.42 -6.47 7.10
C VAL A 124 -10.51 -5.43 6.81
N TYR A 125 -10.30 -4.65 5.76
CA TYR A 125 -11.20 -3.61 5.31
C TYR A 125 -11.62 -3.90 3.87
N ASP A 126 -12.91 -3.76 3.59
CA ASP A 126 -13.39 -3.61 2.22
C ASP A 126 -13.27 -2.13 1.82
N VAL A 127 -12.82 -1.85 0.60
CA VAL A 127 -12.74 -0.49 0.05
C VAL A 127 -14.03 -0.23 -0.73
N ASP A 128 -15.15 -0.22 -0.02
CA ASP A 128 -16.49 0.05 -0.57
C ASP A 128 -16.94 1.50 -0.31
N ARG A 129 -16.38 2.14 0.73
CA ARG A 129 -16.74 3.49 1.20
C ARG A 129 -15.54 4.20 1.83
N PHE A 130 -15.78 5.40 2.34
CA PHE A 130 -14.83 6.14 3.16
C PHE A 130 -14.66 5.50 4.54
N GLU A 131 -13.41 5.26 4.94
CA GLU A 131 -13.04 4.72 6.25
C GLU A 131 -11.85 5.50 6.82
N VAL A 132 -11.93 5.82 8.11
CA VAL A 132 -10.79 6.34 8.89
C VAL A 132 -10.10 5.16 9.57
N VAL A 133 -8.86 4.90 9.20
CA VAL A 133 -8.07 3.81 9.76
C VAL A 133 -7.10 4.38 10.79
N LYS A 134 -7.18 3.85 12.02
CA LYS A 134 -6.34 4.28 13.14
C LYS A 134 -5.77 3.09 13.90
N THR A 135 -4.47 3.14 14.17
CA THR A 135 -3.77 2.19 15.04
C THR A 135 -3.46 2.82 16.39
N HIS A 136 -3.06 1.99 17.36
CA HIS A 136 -2.75 2.43 18.71
C HIS A 136 -1.24 2.45 18.95
N LYS A 137 -0.81 3.26 19.92
CA LYS A 137 0.59 3.32 20.36
C LYS A 137 1.04 1.93 20.83
N ASP A 138 2.29 1.57 20.53
CA ASP A 138 2.96 0.35 21.00
C ASP A 138 2.28 -0.96 20.51
N VAL A 139 1.52 -0.90 19.42
CA VAL A 139 0.88 -2.06 18.77
C VAL A 139 1.38 -2.17 17.33
N ASN A 140 1.81 -3.38 16.96
CA ASN A 140 2.05 -3.73 15.57
C ASN A 140 0.75 -4.23 14.95
N CYS A 141 0.37 -3.67 13.81
CA CYS A 141 -0.85 -4.04 13.10
C CYS A 141 -0.57 -4.48 11.67
N THR A 142 -1.31 -5.50 11.24
CA THR A 142 -1.44 -5.90 9.84
C THR A 142 -2.82 -5.45 9.37
N LEU A 143 -2.84 -4.42 8.51
CA LEU A 143 -4.06 -3.83 7.97
C LEU A 143 -4.21 -4.28 6.51
N VAL A 144 -5.18 -5.12 6.22
CA VAL A 144 -5.45 -5.65 4.88
C VAL A 144 -6.62 -4.89 4.25
N PHE A 145 -6.48 -4.52 2.98
CA PHE A 145 -7.47 -3.78 2.23
C PHE A 145 -7.84 -4.56 0.98
N LEU A 146 -9.13 -4.86 0.82
CA LEU A 146 -9.70 -5.57 -0.30
C LEU A 146 -10.52 -4.57 -1.14
N ASN A 147 -10.27 -4.50 -2.43
CA ASN A 147 -10.87 -3.55 -3.34
C ASN A 147 -11.46 -4.28 -4.55
N SER A 148 -12.75 -4.59 -4.45
CA SER A 148 -13.57 -5.10 -5.54
C SER A 148 -14.42 -4.01 -6.21
N ASN A 149 -14.14 -2.72 -5.94
CA ASN A 149 -14.94 -1.60 -6.44
C ASN A 149 -14.50 -1.16 -7.84
N PHE A 150 -14.94 -1.92 -8.85
CA PHE A 150 -14.56 -1.70 -10.26
C PHE A 150 -15.59 -0.92 -11.06
N HIS A 151 -16.75 -0.56 -10.48
CA HIS A 151 -17.83 0.15 -11.19
C HIS A 151 -17.76 1.68 -11.12
N LEU A 152 -17.08 2.26 -10.13
CA LEU A 152 -17.33 3.66 -9.78
C LEU A 152 -16.39 4.72 -10.40
N ARG A 153 -15.28 4.36 -11.05
CA ARG A 153 -14.34 5.30 -11.72
C ARG A 153 -13.31 4.54 -12.54
N TYR A 154 -12.98 5.03 -13.73
CA TYR A 154 -11.82 4.57 -14.49
C TYR A 154 -10.63 5.51 -14.25
N PRO A 155 -9.45 5.01 -13.81
CA PRO A 155 -9.16 3.62 -13.44
C PRO A 155 -9.65 3.27 -12.02
N PRO A 156 -10.18 2.05 -11.77
CA PRO A 156 -10.56 1.59 -10.44
C PRO A 156 -9.38 1.67 -9.48
N SER A 157 -9.56 2.42 -8.39
CA SER A 157 -8.47 2.80 -7.50
C SER A 157 -8.96 2.94 -6.06
N THR A 158 -8.09 2.65 -5.13
CA THR A 158 -8.18 3.05 -3.73
C THR A 158 -7.41 4.35 -3.55
N LYS A 159 -8.04 5.38 -3.00
CA LYS A 159 -7.38 6.63 -2.62
C LYS A 159 -6.98 6.55 -1.14
N ILE A 160 -5.71 6.81 -0.87
CA ILE A 160 -5.17 7.00 0.49
C ILE A 160 -4.95 8.49 0.69
N SER A 161 -5.52 9.06 1.76
CA SER A 161 -5.40 10.48 2.08
C SER A 161 -5.21 10.72 3.57
N ASN A 162 -4.91 11.98 3.92
CA ASN A 162 -4.80 12.45 5.30
C ASN A 162 -3.91 11.55 6.17
N TRP A 163 -2.78 11.11 5.62
CA TRP A 163 -1.86 10.20 6.31
C TRP A 163 -1.08 10.97 7.37
N HIS A 164 -1.22 10.56 8.63
CA HIS A 164 -0.45 11.05 9.76
C HIS A 164 0.22 9.90 10.49
N GLN A 165 1.47 10.12 10.84
CA GLN A 165 2.31 9.12 11.49
C GLN A 165 3.21 9.82 12.51
N ASN A 166 3.37 9.23 13.70
CA ASN A 166 4.32 9.77 14.69
C ASN A 166 5.77 9.34 14.37
N GLU A 167 6.74 10.02 14.98
CA GLU A 167 8.17 9.81 14.71
C GLU A 167 8.69 8.39 15.00
N LEU A 168 7.98 7.64 15.85
CA LEU A 168 8.34 6.27 16.22
C LEU A 168 7.57 5.21 15.41
N ALA A 169 6.59 5.61 14.62
CA ALA A 169 5.83 4.69 13.80
C ALA A 169 6.62 4.35 12.53
N VAL A 170 6.37 3.15 12.06
CA VAL A 170 6.81 2.65 10.77
C VAL A 170 5.57 2.14 10.07
N ALA A 171 5.44 2.43 8.78
CA ALA A 171 4.37 1.92 7.95
C ALA A 171 4.91 1.50 6.60
N ASN A 172 4.66 0.25 6.25
CA ASN A 172 5.13 -0.39 5.03
C ASN A 172 3.94 -0.93 4.26
N LEU A 173 3.76 -0.45 3.04
CA LEU A 173 2.70 -0.86 2.14
C LEU A 173 3.22 -1.92 1.18
N TYR A 174 2.47 -2.99 1.04
CA TYR A 174 2.77 -4.14 0.21
C TYR A 174 1.59 -4.42 -0.73
N ARG A 175 1.92 -4.96 -1.90
CA ARG A 175 0.91 -5.45 -2.84
C ARG A 175 0.35 -6.79 -2.37
N GLY A 176 -0.91 -7.07 -2.72
CA GLY A 176 -1.54 -8.36 -2.51
C GLY A 176 -2.02 -8.56 -1.08
N VAL A 177 -2.04 -9.82 -0.65
CA VAL A 177 -2.32 -10.20 0.73
C VAL A 177 -1.01 -10.46 1.47
N PRO A 178 -1.01 -10.38 2.81
CA PRO A 178 0.15 -10.79 3.59
C PRO A 178 0.71 -12.11 3.08
N SER A 179 1.99 -12.11 2.76
CA SER A 179 2.70 -13.27 2.22
C SER A 179 4.16 -13.15 2.64
N GLN A 180 5.01 -14.06 2.19
CA GLN A 180 6.45 -13.93 2.37
C GLN A 180 7.07 -12.79 1.54
N GLU A 181 6.28 -11.99 0.80
CA GLU A 181 6.78 -10.82 0.08
C GLU A 181 7.42 -9.82 1.07
N LYS A 182 8.75 -9.68 0.96
CA LYS A 182 9.55 -8.93 1.95
C LYS A 182 9.70 -7.46 1.59
N THR A 183 9.41 -7.06 0.36
CA THR A 183 9.76 -5.74 -0.14
C THR A 183 8.52 -4.86 -0.28
N PRO A 184 8.35 -3.83 0.58
CA PRO A 184 7.23 -2.92 0.45
C PRO A 184 7.36 -2.06 -0.80
N VAL A 185 6.25 -1.72 -1.46
CA VAL A 185 6.24 -0.77 -2.58
C VAL A 185 6.29 0.68 -2.10
N PHE A 186 5.90 0.94 -0.85
CA PHE A 186 6.00 2.23 -0.19
C PHE A 186 6.37 2.05 1.29
N SER A 187 7.28 2.89 1.80
CA SER A 187 7.73 2.87 3.19
C SER A 187 7.77 4.28 3.77
N ASN A 188 7.29 4.44 5.01
CA ASN A 188 7.47 5.66 5.78
C ASN A 188 7.80 5.29 7.24
N PRO A 189 8.96 5.64 7.80
CA PRO A 189 10.05 6.39 7.17
C PRO A 189 10.69 5.65 5.99
N LEU A 190 11.39 6.40 5.14
CA LEU A 190 12.13 5.88 4.00
C LEU A 190 13.65 6.03 4.23
N GLU A 191 14.40 4.97 3.94
CA GLU A 191 15.86 4.97 4.00
C GLU A 191 16.45 5.62 2.75
N ILE A 192 17.17 6.74 2.92
CA ILE A 192 17.85 7.49 1.87
C ILE A 192 19.30 7.68 2.28
N ASN A 193 20.24 7.16 1.49
CA ASN A 193 21.68 7.26 1.76
C ASN A 193 22.08 6.83 3.18
N GLY A 194 21.46 5.76 3.68
CA GLY A 194 21.69 5.21 5.02
C GLY A 194 21.04 5.99 6.17
N LYS A 195 20.16 6.95 5.86
CA LYS A 195 19.39 7.71 6.85
C LYS A 195 17.90 7.43 6.72
N SER A 196 17.25 7.18 7.85
CA SER A 196 15.80 7.08 7.95
C SER A 196 15.17 8.47 7.99
N VAL A 197 14.33 8.79 7.01
CA VAL A 197 13.62 10.07 6.93
C VAL A 197 12.12 9.82 7.00
N LEU A 198 11.46 10.43 7.98
CA LEU A 198 9.99 10.45 8.04
C LEU A 198 9.47 11.55 7.12
N PHE A 199 8.58 11.19 6.21
CA PHE A 199 7.94 12.11 5.28
C PHE A 199 6.49 12.34 5.64
N ILE A 200 5.95 13.48 5.22
CA ILE A 200 4.51 13.70 5.14
C ILE A 200 4.04 13.03 3.84
N PRO A 201 3.18 12.00 3.86
CA PRO A 201 2.71 11.40 2.62
C PRO A 201 1.62 12.25 1.96
N GLU A 202 1.77 12.53 0.68
CA GLU A 202 0.72 13.12 -0.15
C GLU A 202 -0.48 12.17 -0.30
N THR A 203 -1.61 12.70 -0.77
CA THR A 203 -2.70 11.85 -1.24
C THR A 203 -2.27 11.11 -2.52
N PHE A 204 -2.43 9.79 -2.54
CA PHE A 204 -2.12 8.96 -3.69
C PHE A 204 -3.18 7.88 -3.94
N SER A 205 -3.07 7.20 -5.08
CA SER A 205 -3.99 6.15 -5.48
C SER A 205 -3.30 4.83 -5.77
N LEU A 206 -3.94 3.74 -5.34
CA LEU A 206 -3.50 2.37 -5.51
C LEU A 206 -4.50 1.63 -6.41
N ARG A 207 -3.99 0.88 -7.38
CA ARG A 207 -4.80 0.08 -8.32
C ARG A 207 -4.75 -1.42 -8.00
N PHE A 208 -4.41 -1.77 -6.76
CA PHE A 208 -4.41 -3.15 -6.32
C PHE A 208 -5.83 -3.61 -5.99
N GLU A 209 -6.12 -4.87 -6.30
CA GLU A 209 -7.33 -5.56 -5.81
C GLU A 209 -7.21 -5.88 -4.32
N ALA A 210 -6.00 -6.19 -3.87
CA ALA A 210 -5.67 -6.39 -2.47
C ALA A 210 -4.31 -5.75 -2.19
N PHE A 211 -4.19 -5.10 -1.04
CA PHE A 211 -2.91 -4.62 -0.52
C PHE A 211 -2.96 -4.66 1.00
N TYR A 212 -1.79 -4.58 1.64
CA TYR A 212 -1.74 -4.52 3.09
C TYR A 212 -0.67 -3.54 3.57
N ILE A 213 -0.92 -2.98 4.75
CA ILE A 213 0.01 -2.10 5.44
C ILE A 213 0.40 -2.77 6.76
N ARG A 214 1.69 -3.05 6.92
CA ARG A 214 2.25 -3.39 8.23
C ARG A 214 2.69 -2.11 8.91
N THR A 215 2.16 -1.88 10.10
CA THR A 215 2.41 -0.67 10.88
C THR A 215 2.94 -1.01 12.27
N SER A 216 3.75 -0.12 12.82
CA SER A 216 4.04 -0.03 14.25
C SER A 216 3.57 1.31 14.78
N ASN A 217 3.18 1.35 16.05
CA ASN A 217 2.73 2.57 16.73
C ASN A 217 1.53 3.24 16.05
N HIS A 218 1.42 4.56 16.21
CA HIS A 218 0.24 5.33 15.84
C HIS A 218 0.33 5.82 14.39
N VAL A 219 -0.48 5.21 13.54
CA VAL A 219 -0.75 5.59 12.16
C VAL A 219 -2.22 5.94 12.04
N TYR A 220 -2.48 7.02 11.33
CA TYR A 220 -3.81 7.49 10.98
C TYR A 220 -3.82 7.72 9.46
N LEU A 221 -4.83 7.21 8.76
CA LEU A 221 -5.03 7.48 7.34
C LEU A 221 -6.50 7.31 6.97
N GLU A 222 -6.88 7.92 5.86
CA GLU A 222 -8.20 7.76 5.25
C GLU A 222 -8.10 6.89 4.01
N VAL A 223 -9.04 5.96 3.87
CA VAL A 223 -9.15 5.06 2.71
C VAL A 223 -10.54 5.21 2.11
N GLN A 224 -10.61 5.31 0.79
CA GLN A 224 -11.88 5.29 0.08
C GLN A 224 -11.70 4.85 -1.38
N PRO A 225 -12.79 4.40 -2.04
CA PRO A 225 -12.81 4.34 -3.49
C PRO A 225 -12.48 5.71 -4.10
N GLY A 226 -11.61 5.71 -5.10
CA GLY A 226 -11.32 6.90 -5.89
C GLY A 226 -9.90 6.97 -6.42
N HIS A 227 -9.76 7.84 -7.42
CA HIS A 227 -8.48 8.14 -8.06
C HIS A 227 -8.09 9.60 -7.80
N LYS A 228 -6.80 9.84 -7.55
CA LYS A 228 -6.17 11.16 -7.48
C LYS A 228 -5.03 11.19 -8.49
N SER A 229 -5.16 12.04 -9.50
CA SER A 229 -4.05 12.32 -10.41
C SER A 229 -2.99 13.15 -9.69
N LEU A 230 -1.73 12.79 -9.94
CA LEU A 230 -0.54 13.53 -9.49
C LEU A 230 -0.07 14.56 -10.53
N HIS A 231 -0.62 14.55 -11.75
CA HIS A 231 -0.18 15.47 -12.79
C HIS A 231 -0.53 16.92 -12.43
N LYS A 232 0.47 17.80 -12.47
CA LYS A 232 0.45 19.19 -12.01
C LYS A 232 0.15 19.36 -10.52
N HIS A 233 0.32 18.30 -9.73
CA HIS A 233 0.22 18.39 -8.28
C HIS A 233 1.37 19.24 -7.72
N THR A 234 1.05 20.16 -6.82
CA THR A 234 2.06 20.88 -6.04
C THR A 234 2.20 20.19 -4.69
N THR A 235 3.42 19.77 -4.38
CA THR A 235 3.79 19.16 -3.10
C THR A 235 3.36 20.02 -1.90
N SER A 236 2.94 19.38 -0.81
CA SER A 236 2.34 20.05 0.35
C SER A 236 3.36 20.67 1.31
N GLY A 237 4.63 20.29 1.22
CA GLY A 237 5.68 20.79 2.10
C GLY A 237 7.08 20.44 1.63
N TYR A 238 8.07 20.91 2.37
CA TYR A 238 9.50 20.77 2.05
C TYR A 238 10.08 19.36 2.33
N THR A 239 9.35 18.54 3.08
CA THR A 239 9.68 17.14 3.36
C THR A 239 8.43 16.28 3.15
N THR A 240 8.20 15.89 1.91
CA THR A 240 7.02 15.11 1.51
C THR A 240 7.38 13.95 0.61
N THR A 241 6.52 12.94 0.57
CA THR A 241 6.63 11.78 -0.30
C THR A 241 5.28 11.49 -0.93
N GLY A 242 5.29 10.84 -2.09
CA GLY A 242 4.07 10.28 -2.64
C GLY A 242 4.36 9.01 -3.40
N PHE A 243 3.30 8.45 -3.97
CA PHE A 243 3.36 7.16 -4.62
C PHE A 243 2.65 7.21 -5.97
N TYR A 244 3.32 6.68 -6.99
CA TYR A 244 2.74 6.43 -8.29
C TYR A 244 2.93 4.96 -8.65
N MET A 245 1.93 4.38 -9.32
CA MET A 245 2.04 3.04 -9.86
C MET A 245 1.39 2.94 -11.23
N ARG A 246 1.89 2.03 -12.04
CA ARG A 246 1.29 1.64 -13.31
C ARG A 246 1.27 0.12 -13.43
N LYS A 247 0.09 -0.44 -13.69
CA LYS A 247 -0.13 -1.86 -13.96
C LYS A 247 -0.02 -2.14 -15.46
N ILE A 248 0.05 -3.43 -15.78
CA ILE A 248 -0.03 -3.92 -17.15
C ILE A 248 -1.36 -3.46 -17.77
N GLY A 249 -1.31 -2.94 -18.99
CA GLY A 249 -2.48 -2.47 -19.73
C GLY A 249 -2.95 -1.05 -19.39
N ASP A 250 -2.37 -0.39 -18.38
CA ASP A 250 -2.66 1.01 -18.11
C ASP A 250 -2.06 1.93 -19.19
N PRO A 251 -2.74 3.02 -19.57
CA PRO A 251 -2.22 3.97 -20.54
C PRO A 251 -0.92 4.64 -20.06
N HIS A 252 -0.14 5.11 -21.02
CA HIS A 252 1.08 5.85 -20.72
C HIS A 252 0.72 7.23 -20.20
N GLU A 253 1.21 7.55 -19.00
CA GLU A 253 1.04 8.86 -18.39
C GLU A 253 2.39 9.51 -18.13
N ARG A 254 2.49 10.80 -18.46
CA ARG A 254 3.57 11.69 -18.04
C ARG A 254 3.08 12.51 -16.86
N ILE A 255 3.63 12.26 -15.70
CA ILE A 255 3.23 12.92 -14.45
C ILE A 255 4.28 13.94 -14.12
N GLU A 256 3.91 15.22 -14.18
CA GLU A 256 4.77 16.34 -13.79
C GLU A 256 4.28 16.88 -12.45
N MET A 257 5.17 17.00 -11.48
CA MET A 257 4.86 17.51 -10.14
C MET A 257 5.68 18.77 -9.89
N ILE A 258 5.07 19.73 -9.17
CA ILE A 258 5.71 20.98 -8.75
C ILE A 258 6.22 20.78 -7.32
N CYS A 259 7.54 20.89 -7.16
CA CYS A 259 8.24 20.73 -5.90
C CYS A 259 8.31 22.07 -5.17
N VAL A 260 7.72 22.15 -3.99
CA VAL A 260 7.81 23.31 -3.12
C VAL A 260 9.20 23.31 -2.50
N ARG A 261 9.94 24.39 -2.74
CA ARG A 261 11.29 24.57 -2.23
C ARG A 261 11.54 26.00 -1.76
N ASP A 262 12.44 26.13 -0.81
CA ASP A 262 13.01 27.41 -0.41
C ASP A 262 14.46 27.48 -0.89
N THR A 263 14.76 28.41 -1.79
CA THR A 263 16.09 28.58 -2.39
C THR A 263 17.16 29.00 -1.39
N ARG A 264 16.79 29.30 -0.14
CA ARG A 264 17.72 29.54 0.96
C ARG A 264 18.28 28.24 1.54
N PHE A 265 17.73 27.08 1.19
CA PHE A 265 18.11 25.78 1.72
C PHE A 265 18.53 24.86 0.57
N ASN A 266 19.44 23.95 0.85
CA ASN A 266 19.72 22.83 -0.05
C ASN A 266 18.70 21.71 0.17
N GLY A 267 18.81 20.65 -0.62
CA GLY A 267 17.93 19.50 -0.46
C GLY A 267 18.11 18.48 -1.56
N THR A 268 17.21 17.50 -1.55
CA THR A 268 17.21 16.38 -2.48
C THR A 268 15.81 16.10 -2.97
N VAL A 269 15.68 15.89 -4.27
CA VAL A 269 14.54 15.21 -4.87
C VAL A 269 14.99 13.81 -5.27
N GLY A 270 14.10 12.83 -5.15
CA GLY A 270 14.45 11.46 -5.52
C GLY A 270 13.25 10.57 -5.68
N ALA A 271 13.54 9.33 -6.05
CA ALA A 271 12.54 8.29 -6.11
C ALA A 271 13.13 6.90 -5.86
N VAL A 272 12.29 6.04 -5.31
CA VAL A 272 12.52 4.61 -5.20
C VAL A 272 11.63 3.91 -6.21
N VAL A 273 12.28 3.21 -7.14
CA VAL A 273 11.64 2.49 -8.23
C VAL A 273 11.74 0.98 -7.99
N SER A 274 10.62 0.29 -8.13
CA SER A 274 10.56 -1.17 -8.18
C SER A 274 9.48 -1.64 -9.16
N GLY A 275 9.47 -2.92 -9.50
CA GLY A 275 8.46 -3.48 -10.40
C GLY A 275 8.92 -4.72 -11.14
N HIS A 276 8.26 -5.00 -12.24
CA HIS A 276 8.61 -6.07 -13.16
C HIS A 276 8.48 -5.56 -14.60
N MET A 277 9.54 -5.74 -15.36
CA MET A 277 9.53 -5.56 -16.81
C MET A 277 9.83 -6.89 -17.49
N PRO A 278 9.01 -7.34 -18.46
CA PRO A 278 9.28 -8.57 -19.21
C PRO A 278 10.46 -8.43 -20.17
N SER A 279 10.80 -7.19 -20.56
CA SER A 279 11.98 -6.90 -21.38
C SER A 279 12.83 -5.79 -20.76
N ASN A 280 14.13 -5.79 -21.08
CA ASN A 280 15.04 -4.72 -20.67
C ASN A 280 14.86 -3.41 -21.47
N LYS A 281 13.92 -3.36 -22.43
CA LYS A 281 13.69 -2.16 -23.25
C LYS A 281 12.86 -1.12 -22.52
N GLY A 282 11.94 -1.56 -21.67
CA GLY A 282 11.08 -0.67 -20.91
C GLY A 282 11.84 0.13 -19.85
N SER A 283 11.51 1.41 -19.74
CA SER A 283 12.16 2.31 -18.79
C SER A 283 11.21 3.37 -18.25
N ILE A 284 11.49 3.78 -17.02
CA ILE A 284 10.88 4.93 -16.36
C ILE A 284 11.87 6.07 -16.38
N GLY A 285 11.48 7.19 -16.98
CA GLY A 285 12.22 8.44 -16.89
C GLY A 285 11.85 9.18 -15.61
N LEU A 286 12.85 9.49 -14.79
CA LEU A 286 12.77 10.44 -13.67
C LEU A 286 13.53 11.70 -14.11
N ILE A 287 12.79 12.78 -14.32
CA ILE A 287 13.28 13.97 -15.00
C ILE A 287 13.03 15.19 -14.11
N THR A 288 14.06 15.99 -13.91
CA THR A 288 14.02 17.29 -13.23
C THR A 288 14.35 18.39 -14.22
N ASP A 289 14.44 19.63 -13.74
CA ASP A 289 14.85 20.76 -14.57
C ASP A 289 16.28 20.60 -15.12
N ASP A 290 17.17 19.94 -14.38
CA ASP A 290 18.60 19.86 -14.69
C ASP A 290 19.09 18.44 -15.06
N GLU A 291 18.36 17.39 -14.65
CA GLU A 291 18.78 15.99 -14.81
C GLU A 291 17.65 15.10 -15.34
N ALA A 292 18.01 14.11 -16.18
CA ALA A 292 17.12 13.03 -16.58
C ALA A 292 17.82 11.67 -16.43
N VAL A 293 17.21 10.76 -15.67
CA VAL A 293 17.64 9.36 -15.55
C VAL A 293 16.55 8.42 -16.04
N PHE A 294 16.96 7.31 -16.67
CA PHE A 294 16.06 6.26 -17.12
C PHE A 294 16.37 4.96 -16.40
N ILE A 295 15.37 4.42 -15.71
CA ILE A 295 15.50 3.22 -14.88
C ILE A 295 14.59 2.15 -15.45
N THR A 296 15.16 0.98 -15.82
CA THR A 296 14.36 -0.24 -16.05
C THR A 296 13.93 -0.82 -14.69
N PRO A 297 12.61 -0.90 -14.42
CA PRO A 297 12.08 -1.50 -13.20
C PRO A 297 12.47 -2.96 -13.04
N LYS A 298 12.85 -3.32 -11.82
CA LYS A 298 13.16 -4.68 -11.39
C LYS A 298 12.55 -4.93 -10.01
N LYS A 299 12.57 -6.19 -9.57
CA LYS A 299 12.04 -6.56 -8.26
C LYS A 299 12.81 -5.88 -7.14
N GLU A 300 14.13 -5.70 -7.32
CA GLU A 300 14.97 -4.94 -6.41
C GLU A 300 14.68 -3.44 -6.51
N LYS A 301 14.61 -2.78 -5.35
CA LYS A 301 14.48 -1.32 -5.27
C LYS A 301 15.72 -0.65 -5.82
N LYS A 302 15.51 0.31 -6.73
CA LYS A 302 16.54 1.25 -7.17
C LYS A 302 16.20 2.62 -6.61
N VAL A 303 17.16 3.23 -5.93
CA VAL A 303 17.06 4.58 -5.41
C VAL A 303 17.81 5.50 -6.36
N TRP A 304 17.17 6.61 -6.72
CA TRP A 304 17.80 7.72 -7.42
C TRP A 304 17.51 9.01 -6.66
N THR A 305 18.49 9.90 -6.66
CA THR A 305 18.45 11.20 -5.98
C THR A 305 19.25 12.21 -6.77
N THR A 306 18.79 13.45 -6.79
CA THR A 306 19.52 14.61 -7.32
C THR A 306 19.25 15.85 -6.46
N GLU A 307 19.86 16.98 -6.81
CA GLU A 307 19.66 18.25 -6.11
C GLU A 307 18.19 18.72 -6.19
N LEU A 308 17.77 19.53 -5.22
CA LEU A 308 16.39 20.02 -5.12
C LEU A 308 15.99 20.82 -6.37
N ALA A 309 15.01 20.30 -7.11
CA ALA A 309 14.49 20.87 -8.36
C ALA A 309 13.13 21.55 -8.16
N ASP A 310 12.69 22.37 -9.13
CA ASP A 310 11.33 22.94 -9.17
C ASP A 310 10.32 21.90 -9.66
N HIS A 311 10.73 21.00 -10.53
CA HIS A 311 9.86 19.98 -11.11
C HIS A 311 10.43 18.57 -10.95
N LEU A 312 9.54 17.62 -10.72
CA LEU A 312 9.83 16.19 -10.88
C LEU A 312 8.80 15.60 -11.84
N THR A 313 9.30 15.06 -12.95
CA THR A 313 8.50 14.33 -13.93
C THR A 313 8.79 12.84 -13.89
N ILE A 314 7.74 12.05 -13.78
CA ILE A 314 7.75 10.60 -13.97
C ILE A 314 7.15 10.32 -15.35
N SER A 315 7.89 9.61 -16.19
CA SER A 315 7.44 9.21 -17.54
C SER A 315 7.82 7.76 -17.81
N ALA A 316 7.12 7.11 -18.74
CA ALA A 316 7.38 5.70 -19.07
C ALA A 316 7.43 5.49 -20.58
N LYS A 317 8.38 4.67 -21.02
CA LYS A 317 8.61 4.31 -22.42
C LYS A 317 8.76 2.80 -22.57
N ASP A 318 8.09 2.22 -23.56
CA ASP A 318 8.13 0.79 -23.90
C ASP A 318 7.80 -0.10 -22.68
N THR A 319 6.79 0.31 -21.90
CA THR A 319 6.43 -0.32 -20.64
C THR A 319 5.10 -1.08 -20.65
N GLU A 320 4.43 -1.18 -21.78
CA GLU A 320 3.05 -1.68 -21.96
C GLU A 320 2.77 -3.00 -21.21
N GLU A 321 3.72 -3.93 -21.26
CA GLU A 321 3.62 -5.27 -20.66
C GLU A 321 4.22 -5.36 -19.24
N GLY A 322 4.71 -4.25 -18.69
CA GLY A 322 5.33 -4.19 -17.37
C GLY A 322 4.45 -3.52 -16.32
N GLU A 323 4.82 -3.72 -15.06
CA GLU A 323 4.21 -3.07 -13.91
C GLU A 323 5.30 -2.45 -13.04
N PHE A 324 5.05 -1.26 -12.51
CA PHE A 324 6.04 -0.58 -11.70
C PHE A 324 5.44 0.35 -10.65
N PHE A 325 6.28 0.66 -9.67
CA PHE A 325 5.97 1.45 -8.49
C PHE A 325 7.08 2.49 -8.31
N VAL A 326 6.67 3.72 -8.04
CA VAL A 326 7.55 4.86 -7.81
C VAL A 326 7.12 5.55 -6.53
N GLN A 327 7.88 5.38 -5.45
CA GLN A 327 7.78 6.26 -4.29
C GLN A 327 8.73 7.44 -4.50
N TRP A 328 8.18 8.60 -4.81
CA TRP A 328 8.96 9.83 -4.98
C TRP A 328 9.03 10.59 -3.66
N PHE A 329 10.07 11.42 -3.49
CA PHE A 329 10.23 12.24 -2.30
C PHE A 329 10.97 13.55 -2.60
N ILE A 330 10.68 14.56 -1.79
CA ILE A 330 11.49 15.77 -1.66
C ILE A 330 11.85 15.98 -0.20
N VAL A 331 13.10 16.35 0.06
CA VAL A 331 13.59 16.69 1.39
C VAL A 331 14.46 17.94 1.29
N GLN A 332 14.04 19.00 1.96
CA GLN A 332 14.87 20.17 2.21
C GLN A 332 15.75 19.91 3.42
N ASP A 333 17.03 20.27 3.32
CA ASP A 333 18.04 20.03 4.34
C ASP A 333 18.55 21.38 4.90
N LEU A 334 19.87 21.56 5.03
CA LEU A 334 20.47 22.71 5.69
C LEU A 334 20.30 24.02 4.92
N GLN A 335 20.24 25.11 5.68
CA GLN A 335 20.29 26.45 5.12
C GLN A 335 21.64 26.71 4.44
N ILE A 336 21.61 27.27 3.23
CA ILE A 336 22.80 27.67 2.48
C ILE A 336 23.41 28.91 3.14
N ALA A 337 24.67 28.82 3.51
CA ALA A 337 25.41 29.93 4.12
C ALA A 337 25.37 31.18 3.22
N GLY A 338 25.01 32.34 3.78
CA GLY A 338 24.99 33.62 3.07
C GLY A 338 23.68 34.01 2.38
N THR A 339 22.64 33.15 2.43
CA THR A 339 21.30 33.45 1.84
C THR A 339 20.35 34.22 2.78
N GLN A 340 20.85 34.69 3.92
CA GLN A 340 20.08 35.60 4.77
C GLN A 340 19.85 36.92 4.04
N LYS A 341 18.60 37.37 3.94
CA LYS A 341 18.33 38.78 3.62
C LYS A 341 19.08 39.62 4.66
N PRO A 342 19.83 40.68 4.28
CA PRO A 342 20.32 41.62 5.26
C PRO A 342 19.10 42.12 6.03
N MET A 343 19.09 41.91 7.35
CA MET A 343 18.15 42.59 8.23
C MET A 343 18.27 44.08 7.89
N LYS A 344 17.20 44.68 7.36
CA LYS A 344 17.12 46.13 7.25
C LYS A 344 17.30 46.66 8.66
N GLY A 345 18.46 47.27 8.92
CA GLY A 345 18.76 47.91 10.17
C GLY A 345 17.70 48.97 10.46
N ALA A 346 16.85 48.71 11.44
CA ALA A 346 16.26 49.79 12.22
C ALA A 346 17.38 50.38 13.08
N GLY A 347 17.48 51.70 13.06
CA GLY A 347 18.58 52.46 13.64
C GLY A 347 18.84 52.20 15.12
N LYS A 348 20.08 52.53 15.49
CA LYS A 348 20.66 52.63 16.82
C LYS A 348 19.65 52.86 17.95
N GLY A 349 19.66 51.94 18.92
CA GLY A 349 19.13 52.11 20.27
C GLY A 349 19.55 50.93 21.13
N ALA A 350 20.53 51.15 22.01
CA ALA A 350 21.09 50.13 22.89
C ALA A 350 20.07 49.68 23.96
N SER A 351 19.98 48.36 24.21
CA SER A 351 20.13 47.71 25.53
C SER A 351 19.41 46.35 25.59
N GLY A 352 20.17 45.29 25.85
CA GLY A 352 19.79 44.09 26.61
C GLY A 352 18.50 43.33 26.24
N LEU A 353 18.65 42.19 25.55
CA LEU A 353 18.43 40.86 26.13
C LEU A 353 18.79 39.81 25.08
N ASN A 354 19.68 38.87 25.44
CA ASN A 354 19.89 37.64 24.70
C ASN A 354 18.58 36.84 24.69
N VAL A 355 17.95 36.70 23.53
CA VAL A 355 16.96 35.64 23.31
C VAL A 355 17.68 34.50 22.60
N ILE A 356 18.00 33.49 23.40
CA ILE A 356 18.35 32.15 22.97
C ILE A 356 17.16 31.62 22.16
N VAL A 357 17.32 31.45 20.85
CA VAL A 357 16.44 30.57 20.08
C VAL A 357 17.07 29.18 20.14
N GLN A 358 16.61 28.37 21.09
CA GLN A 358 16.78 26.92 21.04
C GLN A 358 15.98 26.42 19.83
N VAL A 359 16.65 26.21 18.69
CA VAL A 359 16.19 25.20 17.74
C VAL A 359 16.93 23.93 18.11
N LEU A 360 16.17 22.93 18.56
CA LEU A 360 16.61 21.56 18.78
C LEU A 360 17.34 21.08 17.51
N THR A 361 18.66 21.21 17.56
CA THR A 361 19.57 20.63 16.59
C THR A 361 19.90 19.25 17.14
N ILE A 362 19.25 18.20 16.61
CA ILE A 362 19.76 16.85 16.84
C ILE A 362 21.06 16.76 16.05
N ILE A 363 22.15 16.69 16.80
CA ILE A 363 23.53 16.59 16.35
C ILE A 363 23.68 15.30 15.52
N PHE A 364 23.95 15.44 14.23
CA PHE A 364 24.61 14.41 13.44
C PHE A 364 26.06 14.83 13.23
N PHE A 365 26.97 14.21 13.97
CA PHE A 365 28.38 14.17 13.59
C PHE A 365 28.98 12.80 13.95
N SER A 366 29.84 12.34 13.02
CA SER A 366 30.81 11.25 13.09
C SER A 366 30.27 9.80 13.15
N TYR A 367 30.45 9.04 12.07
CA TYR A 367 31.71 8.32 11.79
C TYR A 367 31.70 7.75 10.36
N PHE A 368 32.63 8.25 9.54
CA PHE A 368 33.17 7.51 8.40
C PHE A 368 34.39 6.72 8.90
N ASN A 369 34.41 5.44 8.60
CA ASN A 369 35.56 4.70 8.09
C ASN A 369 35.06 3.57 7.21
#